data_AF-A0A1J0VXH1-F1
#
_entry.id   AF-A0A1J0VXH1-F1
#
_cell.length_a   1.000
_cell.length_b   1.000
_cell.length_c   1.000
_cell.angle_alpha   90.00
_cell.angle_beta   90.00
_cell.angle_gamma   90.00
#
_symmetry.space_group_name_H-M   'P 1'
#
loop_
_entity.id
_entity.type
_entity.pdbx_description
1 polymer ?
#
loop_
_entity_poly.entity_id
_entity_poly.type
_entity_poly.pdbx_seq_one_letter_code
_entity_poly.pdbx_strand_id
1 'polypeptide(L)'
;MVTHRSARPSWLAWDNYFVGVGGLVLGLCFGTCAALIAGPGRNLAAIVLVVLAGLCLLPALLRAVVELSVWVRLAVVLVGFALLLPAILVSPYVRDWAAERWQQMWK
;
A
#
# COMPACT_ATOMS: atom_id res chain seq x y z
N MET A 1 18.34 2.16 24.59
CA MET A 1 18.36 2.57 23.17
C MET A 1 16.92 2.90 22.78
N VAL A 2 16.54 4.18 22.87
CA VAL A 2 15.18 4.64 22.55
C VAL A 2 15.08 4.71 21.03
N THR A 3 14.37 3.77 20.43
CA THR A 3 14.01 3.84 19.01
C THR A 3 13.12 5.05 18.80
N HIS A 4 13.69 6.12 18.25
CA HIS A 4 12.94 7.21 17.63
C HIS A 4 12.09 6.61 16.49
N ARG A 5 10.86 6.17 16.80
CA ARG A 5 9.81 6.09 15.79
C ARG A 5 9.62 7.52 15.32
N SER A 6 10.10 7.81 14.12
CA SER A 6 9.76 8.99 13.35
C SER A 6 8.26 8.99 13.10
N ALA A 7 7.50 9.41 14.11
CA ALA A 7 6.12 9.81 13.98
C ALA A 7 6.14 11.01 13.02
N ARG A 8 5.98 10.74 11.72
CA ARG A 8 5.75 11.80 10.75
C ARG A 8 4.56 12.62 11.28
N PRO A 9 4.65 13.95 11.27
CA PRO A 9 3.60 14.80 11.80
C PRO A 9 2.29 14.45 11.09
N SER A 10 1.22 14.22 11.86
CA SER A 10 -0.09 13.77 11.37
C SER A 10 -0.63 14.64 10.23
N TRP A 11 -0.27 15.92 10.22
CA TRP A 11 -0.61 16.88 9.17
C TRP A 11 -0.02 16.53 7.78
N LEU A 12 1.20 15.97 7.74
CA LEU A 12 1.84 15.51 6.50
C LEU A 12 1.17 14.25 5.92
N ALA A 13 0.50 13.46 6.78
CA ALA A 13 -0.25 12.29 6.34
C ALA A 13 -1.58 12.68 5.67
N TRP A 14 -2.21 13.76 6.15
CA TRP A 14 -3.40 14.36 5.53
C TRP A 14 -3.08 14.96 4.16
N ASP A 15 -1.96 15.67 4.03
CA ASP A 15 -1.52 16.25 2.76
C ASP A 15 -1.33 15.17 1.68
N ASN A 16 -0.65 14.07 2.01
CA ASN A 16 -0.53 12.90 1.13
C ASN A 16 -1.87 12.26 0.76
N TYR A 17 -2.90 12.35 1.63
CA TYR A 17 -4.23 11.79 1.35
C TYR A 17 -5.00 12.65 0.36
N PHE A 18 -4.99 13.96 0.56
CA PHE A 18 -5.58 14.89 -0.40
C PHE A 18 -4.85 14.88 -1.74
N VAL A 19 -3.52 14.72 -1.76
CA VAL A 19 -2.75 14.55 -3.00
C VAL A 19 -3.15 13.26 -3.73
N GLY A 20 -3.34 12.15 -3.01
CA GLY A 20 -3.78 10.89 -3.60
C GLY A 20 -5.21 10.94 -4.16
N VAL A 21 -6.16 11.48 -3.38
CA VAL A 21 -7.56 11.62 -3.80
C VAL A 21 -7.70 12.65 -4.93
N GLY A 22 -7.02 13.79 -4.82
CA GLY A 22 -6.99 14.81 -5.87
C GLY A 22 -6.38 14.30 -7.16
N GLY A 23 -5.28 13.55 -7.08
CA GLY A 23 -4.63 12.91 -8.23
C GLY A 23 -5.52 11.89 -8.93
N LEU A 24 -6.29 11.09 -8.18
CA LEU A 24 -7.28 10.16 -8.74
C LEU A 24 -8.42 10.88 -9.46
N VAL A 25 -9.01 11.90 -8.85
CA VAL A 25 -10.11 12.68 -9.45
C VAL A 25 -9.65 13.40 -10.71
N LEU A 26 -8.49 14.06 -10.67
CA LEU A 26 -7.90 14.73 -11.83
C LEU A 26 -7.54 13.74 -12.93
N GLY A 27 -6.94 12.60 -12.58
CA GLY A 27 -6.63 11.53 -13.51
C GLY A 27 -7.87 10.99 -14.23
N LEU A 28 -8.97 10.83 -13.50
CA LEU A 28 -10.25 10.35 -14.06
C LEU A 28 -10.87 11.39 -15.00
N CYS A 29 -10.86 12.67 -14.63
CA CYS A 29 -11.30 13.77 -15.49
C CYS A 29 -10.46 13.88 -16.77
N PHE A 30 -9.14 13.93 -16.65
CA PHE A 30 -8.24 14.03 -17.81
C PHE A 30 -8.32 12.78 -18.71
N GLY A 31 -8.41 11.58 -18.13
CA GLY A 31 -8.59 10.33 -18.87
C GLY A 31 -9.92 10.27 -19.63
N THR A 32 -11.01 10.73 -19.01
CA THR A 32 -12.33 10.78 -19.65
C THR A 32 -12.35 11.80 -20.80
N CYS A 33 -11.78 13.00 -20.58
CA CYS A 33 -11.62 14.00 -21.64
C CYS A 33 -10.76 13.49 -22.80
N ALA A 34 -9.67 12.78 -22.52
CA ALA A 34 -8.83 12.17 -23.55
C ALA A 34 -9.60 11.11 -24.36
N ALA A 35 -10.38 10.24 -23.69
CA ALA A 35 -11.19 9.23 -24.33
C ALA A 35 -12.29 9.84 -25.22
N LEU A 36 -12.88 10.96 -24.81
CA LEU A 36 -13.90 11.68 -25.59
C LEU A 36 -13.32 12.46 -26.78
N ILE A 37 -12.07 12.91 -26.69
CA ILE A 37 -11.39 13.68 -27.74
C ILE A 37 -10.64 12.76 -28.72
N ALA A 38 -10.49 11.48 -28.40
CA ALA A 38 -9.89 10.47 -29.26
C ALA A 38 -10.74 10.23 -30.52
N GLY A 39 -10.50 11.05 -31.53
CA GLY A 39 -11.06 10.94 -32.87
C GLY A 39 -9.99 11.23 -33.93
N PRO A 40 -10.24 10.83 -35.19
CA PRO A 40 -9.25 10.97 -36.26
C PRO A 40 -8.87 12.45 -36.44
N GLY A 41 -7.61 12.78 -36.17
CA GLY A 41 -7.06 14.14 -36.33
C GLY A 41 -6.74 14.92 -35.04
N ARG A 42 -7.13 14.43 -33.85
CA ARG A 42 -6.87 15.12 -32.54
C ARG A 42 -5.96 14.33 -31.59
N ASN A 43 -5.13 13.43 -32.14
CA ASN A 43 -4.30 12.50 -31.36
C ASN A 43 -3.30 13.18 -30.40
N LEU A 44 -2.68 14.30 -30.78
CA LEU A 44 -1.71 14.98 -29.92
C LEU A 44 -2.34 15.53 -28.63
N ALA A 45 -3.54 16.11 -28.71
CA ALA A 45 -4.25 16.63 -27.54
C ALA A 45 -4.69 15.50 -26.59
N ALA A 46 -5.15 14.37 -27.13
CA ALA A 46 -5.48 13.19 -26.35
C ALA A 46 -4.24 12.61 -25.65
N ILE A 47 -3.09 12.53 -26.33
CA ILE A 47 -1.84 12.04 -25.75
C ILE A 47 -1.38 12.92 -24.59
N VAL A 48 -1.41 14.25 -24.74
CA VAL A 48 -1.03 15.18 -23.66
C VAL A 48 -1.93 15.00 -22.43
N LEU A 49 -3.24 14.86 -22.63
CA LEU A 49 -4.19 14.63 -21.55
C LEU A 49 -3.96 13.29 -20.83
N VAL A 50 -3.62 12.23 -21.57
CA VAL A 50 -3.28 10.92 -20.99
C VAL A 50 -1.99 10.99 -20.18
N VAL A 51 -0.96 11.69 -20.68
CA VAL A 51 0.29 11.87 -19.93
C VAL A 51 0.05 12.65 -18.65
N LEU A 52 -0.74 13.72 -18.71
CA LEU A 52 -1.11 14.51 -17.52
C LEU A 52 -1.90 13.67 -16.51
N ALA A 53 -2.86 12.88 -16.99
CA ALA A 53 -3.61 11.93 -16.15
C ALA A 53 -2.67 10.93 -15.47
N GLY A 54 -1.72 10.36 -16.23
CA GLY A 54 -0.72 9.43 -15.72
C GLY A 54 0.15 10.03 -14.63
N LEU A 55 0.61 11.28 -14.80
CA LEU A 55 1.39 11.99 -13.78
C LEU A 55 0.59 12.25 -12.50
N CYS A 56 -0.70 12.59 -12.62
CA CYS A 56 -1.59 12.75 -11.47
C CYS A 56 -1.91 11.43 -10.76
N LEU A 57 -2.00 10.32 -11.51
CA LEU A 57 -2.32 8.99 -10.98
C LEU A 57 -1.12 8.30 -10.33
N LEU A 58 0.10 8.58 -10.78
CA LEU A 58 1.33 7.94 -10.31
C LEU A 58 1.52 7.96 -8.78
N PRO A 59 1.38 9.11 -8.08
CA PRO A 59 1.51 9.14 -6.61
C PRO A 59 0.40 8.34 -5.92
N ALA A 60 -0.83 8.34 -6.46
CA ALA A 60 -1.94 7.57 -5.91
C ALA A 60 -1.72 6.05 -6.08
N LEU A 61 -1.20 5.63 -7.23
CA LEU A 61 -0.83 4.24 -7.52
C LEU A 61 0.29 3.75 -6.59
N LEU A 62 1.36 4.54 -6.44
CA LEU A 62 2.46 4.20 -5.53
C LEU A 62 1.96 4.03 -4.09
N ARG A 63 1.07 4.92 -3.63
CA ARG A 63 0.45 4.80 -2.32
C ARG A 63 -0.39 3.53 -2.20
N ALA A 64 -1.22 3.24 -3.20
CA ALA A 64 -2.06 2.04 -3.20
C ALA A 64 -1.23 0.74 -3.13
N VAL A 65 -0.10 0.68 -3.85
CA VAL A 65 0.82 -0.48 -3.79
C VAL A 65 1.43 -0.64 -2.40
N VAL A 66 1.88 0.46 -1.79
CA VAL A 66 2.42 0.42 -0.42
C VAL A 66 1.36 -0.02 0.57
N GLU A 67 0.15 0.53 0.48
CA GLU A 67 -0.95 0.19 1.36
C GLU A 67 -1.37 -1.28 1.20
N LEU A 68 -1.48 -1.77 -0.04
CA LEU A 68 -1.71 -3.18 -0.33
C LEU A 68 -0.64 -4.09 0.28
N SER A 69 0.64 -3.68 0.20
CA SER A 69 1.74 -4.45 0.81
C SER A 69 1.60 -4.57 2.34
N VAL A 70 1.10 -3.52 3.00
CA VAL A 70 0.82 -3.52 4.44
C VAL A 70 -0.34 -4.46 4.75
N TRP A 71 -1.42 -4.39 3.99
CA TRP A 71 -2.57 -5.29 4.14
C TRP A 71 -2.19 -6.76 3.95
N VAL A 72 -1.37 -7.07 2.96
CA VAL A 72 -0.87 -8.44 2.71
C VAL A 72 -0.04 -8.93 3.90
N ARG A 73 0.93 -8.13 4.38
CA ARG A 73 1.75 -8.50 5.54
C ARG A 73 0.89 -8.69 6.79
N LEU A 74 -0.08 -7.80 7.00
CA LEU A 74 -1.01 -7.91 8.12
C LEU A 74 -1.81 -9.21 8.03
N ALA A 75 -2.36 -9.54 6.85
CA ALA A 75 -3.09 -10.79 6.63
C ALA A 75 -2.22 -12.02 6.89
N VAL A 76 -0.97 -12.03 6.41
CA VAL A 76 -0.01 -13.13 6.66
C VAL A 76 0.24 -13.30 8.16
N VAL A 77 0.46 -12.22 8.89
CA VAL A 77 0.64 -12.26 10.35
C VAL A 77 -0.62 -12.78 11.04
N LEU A 78 -1.80 -12.32 10.62
CA LEU A 78 -3.08 -12.72 11.20
C LEU A 78 -3.37 -14.20 10.98
N VAL A 79 -3.11 -14.70 9.77
CA VAL A 79 -3.21 -16.14 9.43
C VAL A 79 -2.19 -16.94 10.23
N GLY A 80 -0.94 -16.50 10.25
CA GLY A 80 0.12 -17.17 11.02
C GLY A 80 -0.24 -17.26 12.49
N PHE A 81 -0.73 -16.17 13.09
CA PHE A 81 -1.20 -16.13 14.47
C PHE A 81 -2.41 -17.03 14.71
N ALA A 82 -3.42 -16.97 13.84
CA ALA A 82 -4.62 -17.80 13.93
C ALA A 82 -4.32 -19.30 13.85
N LEU A 83 -3.25 -19.70 13.17
CA LEU A 83 -2.81 -21.09 13.07
C LEU A 83 -1.86 -21.50 14.20
N LEU A 84 -0.86 -20.67 14.50
CA LEU A 84 0.18 -20.98 15.51
C LEU A 84 -0.37 -20.91 16.93
N LEU A 85 -1.25 -19.96 17.24
CA LEU A 85 -1.78 -19.78 18.58
C LEU A 85 -2.54 -21.02 19.09
N PRO A 86 -3.53 -21.58 18.37
CA PRO A 86 -4.19 -22.81 18.81
C PRO A 86 -3.23 -23.99 18.81
N ALA A 87 -2.27 -24.07 17.88
CA ALA A 87 -1.28 -25.14 17.86
C ALA A 87 -0.39 -25.16 19.12
N ILE A 88 0.03 -23.98 19.61
CA ILE A 88 0.84 -23.84 20.84
C ILE A 88 0.00 -24.13 22.10
N LEU A 89 -1.26 -23.71 22.10
CA LEU A 89 -2.20 -23.96 23.20
C LEU A 89 -2.51 -25.45 23.36
N VAL A 90 -2.72 -26.16 22.25
CA VAL A 90 -3.12 -27.57 22.24
C VAL A 90 -1.92 -28.51 22.36
N SER A 91 -0.77 -28.20 21.74
CA SER A 91 0.39 -29.10 21.67
C SER A 91 1.57 -28.61 22.52
N PRO A 92 2.02 -29.37 23.53
CA PRO A 92 3.24 -29.04 24.28
C PRO A 92 4.50 -29.13 23.41
N TYR A 93 4.55 -30.06 22.44
CA TYR A 93 5.67 -30.21 21.51
C TYR A 93 5.89 -28.96 20.64
N VAL A 94 4.81 -28.37 20.10
CA VAL A 94 4.90 -27.14 19.28
C VAL A 94 5.36 -25.95 20.12
N ARG A 95 5.00 -25.92 21.40
CA ARG A 95 5.40 -24.89 22.35
C ARG A 95 6.90 -24.94 22.67
N ASP A 96 7.42 -26.12 22.96
CA ASP A 96 8.84 -26.31 23.24
C ASP A 96 9.69 -26.02 21.99
N TRP A 97 9.25 -26.50 20.83
CA TRP A 97 9.87 -26.18 19.54
C TRP A 97 9.90 -24.66 19.27
N ALA A 98 8.80 -23.94 19.52
CA ALA A 98 8.73 -22.49 19.35
C ALA A 98 9.68 -21.76 20.32
N ALA A 99 9.78 -22.23 21.56
CA ALA A 99 10.69 -21.66 22.57
C ALA A 99 12.16 -21.83 22.18
N GLU A 100 12.55 -23.01 21.68
CA GLU A 100 13.91 -23.26 21.16
C GLU A 100 14.24 -22.35 19.97
N ARG A 101 13.29 -22.22 19.01
CA ARG A 101 13.46 -21.35 17.84
C ARG A 101 13.63 -19.88 18.24
N TRP A 102 12.86 -19.43 19.22
CA TRP A 102 12.94 -18.07 19.74
C TRP A 102 14.30 -17.79 20.39
N GLN A 103 14.82 -18.74 21.19
CA GLN A 103 16.14 -18.61 21.80
C GLN A 103 17.28 -18.59 20.77
N GLN A 104 17.16 -19.34 19.67
CA GLN A 104 18.16 -19.33 18.60
C GLN A 104 18.21 -18.00 17.83
N MET A 105 17.09 -17.28 17.67
CA MET A 105 17.08 -15.98 16.97
C MET A 105 17.67 -14.83 17.79
N TRP A 106 17.73 -14.98 19.13
CA TRP A 106 18.24 -13.97 20.05
C TRP A 106 19.71 -14.18 20.45
N LYS A 107 20.36 -15.22 19.93
CA LYS A 107 21.82 -15.42 20.01
C LYS A 107 22.49 -14.83 18.78
#